data_AF-A0A1Z8S1D9-F1
#
_entry.id   AF-A0A1Z8S1D9-F1
#
_cell.length_a   1.000
_cell.length_b   1.000
_cell.length_c   1.000
_cell.angle_alpha   90.00
_cell.angle_beta   90.00
_cell.angle_gamma   90.00
#
_symmetry.space_group_name_H-M   'P 1'
#
loop_
_entity.id
_entity.type
_entity.pdbx_description
1 polymer ?
#
loop_
_entity_poly.entity_id
_entity_poly.type
_entity_poly.pdbx_seq_one_letter_code
_entity_poly.pdbx_strand_id
1 'polypeptide(L)'
;MPEENVLSWTSKGDRNHKMCQLTKGKVQTGYQGKTYHGSENLKGVMVQLKDMNSEFPSANIDFIDYTHRKDSVGNNVGRLDVLVYLNSYHAPWEYVRCPQTNNWVRKQNGSVAPIEEGYRMCYGGQGDSNSMLFDEFQELIQITEAVKNFLVEVLVPVKNGEYDYSELMVA
;
A
#
# COMPACT_ATOMS: atom_id res chain seq x y z
N MET A 1 17.75 3.11 0.71
CA MET A 1 17.30 4.52 0.79
C MET A 1 17.97 5.17 1.98
N PRO A 2 18.22 6.49 1.95
CA PRO A 2 18.66 7.21 3.14
C PRO A 2 17.65 7.02 4.29
N GLU A 3 18.13 6.77 5.52
CA GLU A 3 17.28 6.46 6.67
C GLU A 3 16.31 7.60 7.00
N GLU A 4 16.71 8.85 6.74
CA GLU A 4 15.88 10.04 6.92
C GLU A 4 14.61 10.05 6.04
N ASN A 5 14.58 9.22 4.99
CA ASN A 5 13.43 9.05 4.11
C ASN A 5 12.55 7.86 4.49
N VAL A 6 12.92 7.11 5.53
CA VAL A 6 12.15 5.98 6.06
C VAL A 6 11.37 6.44 7.28
N LEU A 7 10.05 6.27 7.23
CA LEU A 7 9.15 6.62 8.34
C LEU A 7 8.47 5.37 8.85
N SER A 8 8.46 5.16 10.17
CA SER A 8 7.67 4.10 10.82
C SER A 8 6.42 4.69 11.48
N TRP A 9 5.27 4.07 11.24
CA TRP A 9 3.97 4.55 11.73
C TRP A 9 3.07 3.43 12.25
N THR A 10 2.11 3.80 13.10
CA THR A 10 1.18 2.85 13.76
C THR A 10 -0.24 2.90 13.20
N SER A 11 -0.62 4.01 12.55
CA SER A 11 -1.93 4.21 11.94
C SER A 11 -1.83 5.20 10.79
N LYS A 12 -2.87 5.29 9.92
CA LYS A 12 -2.92 6.32 8.87
C LYS A 12 -2.87 7.74 9.45
N GLY A 13 -3.48 7.97 10.62
CA GLY A 13 -3.41 9.27 11.30
C GLY A 13 -2.02 9.61 11.80
N ASP A 14 -1.36 8.65 12.48
CA ASP A 14 0.03 8.79 12.95
C ASP A 14 1.00 9.03 11.79
N ARG A 15 0.88 8.25 10.72
CA ARG A 15 1.63 8.41 9.47
C ARG A 15 1.51 9.82 8.91
N ASN A 16 0.29 10.29 8.72
CA ASN A 16 0.05 11.60 8.13
C ASN A 16 0.63 12.70 9.03
N HIS A 17 0.45 12.60 10.35
CA HIS A 17 0.99 13.56 11.30
C HIS A 17 2.52 13.64 11.25
N LYS A 18 3.19 12.50 11.35
CA LYS A 18 4.66 12.42 11.30
C LYS A 18 5.22 12.87 9.97
N MET A 19 4.59 12.50 8.86
CA MET A 19 5.03 12.93 7.53
C MET A 19 4.88 14.45 7.37
N CYS A 20 3.76 15.04 7.79
CA CYS A 20 3.60 16.50 7.75
C CYS A 20 4.59 17.23 8.66
N GLN A 21 4.98 16.65 9.81
CA GLN A 21 6.07 17.20 10.62
C GLN A 21 7.40 17.17 9.88
N LEU A 22 7.74 16.03 9.28
CA LEU A 22 8.98 15.83 8.51
C LEU A 22 9.06 16.80 7.32
N THR A 23 7.95 17.02 6.62
CA THR A 23 7.87 17.91 5.46
C THR A 23 7.57 19.37 5.83
N LYS A 24 7.64 19.73 7.12
CA LYS A 24 7.44 21.10 7.62
C LYS A 24 6.10 21.70 7.19
N GLY A 25 5.04 20.89 7.23
CA GLY A 25 3.67 21.35 7.06
C GLY A 25 3.33 22.48 8.05
N LYS A 26 2.50 23.41 7.62
CA LYS A 26 1.99 24.56 8.36
C LYS A 26 1.30 24.09 9.63
N VAL A 27 1.69 24.68 10.75
CA VAL A 27 1.00 24.48 12.03
C VAL A 27 -0.34 25.21 11.98
N GLN A 28 -1.40 24.48 12.25
CA GLN A 28 -2.78 24.96 12.38
C GLN A 28 -3.25 24.80 13.81
N THR A 29 -4.15 25.70 14.24
CA THR A 29 -4.79 25.63 15.55
C THR A 29 -6.20 25.08 15.38
N GLY A 30 -6.45 23.91 15.97
CA GLY A 30 -7.74 23.25 15.98
C GLY A 30 -8.63 23.69 17.14
N TYR A 31 -9.71 22.93 17.33
CA TYR A 31 -10.65 23.14 18.42
C TYR A 31 -9.94 23.04 19.79
N GLN A 32 -10.32 23.92 20.73
CA GLN A 32 -9.71 24.07 22.07
C GLN A 32 -8.21 24.44 22.09
N GLY A 33 -7.69 25.04 21.02
CA GLY A 33 -6.31 25.54 20.99
C GLY A 33 -5.25 24.45 20.77
N LYS A 34 -5.64 23.21 20.48
CA LYS A 34 -4.70 22.14 20.12
C LYS A 34 -4.08 22.42 18.75
N THR A 35 -2.77 22.39 18.65
CA THR A 35 -2.06 22.58 17.38
C THR A 35 -1.83 21.26 16.65
N TYR A 36 -1.86 21.29 15.33
CA TYR A 36 -1.55 20.15 14.46
C TYR A 36 -0.90 20.63 13.16
N HIS A 37 -0.20 19.76 12.44
CA HIS A 37 0.33 20.10 11.11
C HIS A 37 -0.72 19.85 10.03
N GLY A 38 -0.90 20.82 9.14
CA GLY A 38 -1.75 20.71 7.96
C GLY A 38 -1.22 19.69 6.97
N SER A 39 -2.10 19.22 6.08
CA SER A 39 -1.79 18.15 5.12
C SER A 39 -1.23 18.64 3.78
N GLU A 40 -1.01 19.95 3.60
CA GLU A 40 -0.58 20.55 2.33
C GLU A 40 0.83 20.15 1.88
N ASN A 41 1.63 19.54 2.76
CA ASN A 41 2.92 18.96 2.40
C ASN A 41 2.96 17.44 2.64
N LEU A 42 1.79 16.80 2.81
CA LEU A 42 1.72 15.34 2.93
C LEU A 42 2.09 14.72 1.59
N LYS A 43 3.17 13.92 1.57
CA LYS A 43 3.61 13.21 0.38
C LYS A 43 4.35 11.93 0.73
N GLY A 44 4.40 11.00 -0.21
CA GLY A 44 5.22 9.79 -0.14
C GLY A 44 4.48 8.54 -0.60
N VAL A 45 5.26 7.46 -0.68
CA VAL A 45 4.79 6.10 -0.95
C VAL A 45 4.76 5.35 0.36
N MET A 46 3.55 4.95 0.79
CA MET A 46 3.33 4.40 2.11
C MET A 46 2.93 2.94 1.98
N VAL A 47 3.83 2.03 2.31
CA VAL A 47 3.60 0.58 2.23
C VAL A 47 3.20 0.04 3.58
N GLN A 48 2.04 -0.61 3.65
CA GLN A 48 1.59 -1.36 4.81
C GLN A 48 1.46 -2.85 4.43
N LEU A 49 2.33 -3.68 4.98
CA LEU A 49 2.13 -5.13 4.94
C LEU A 49 0.91 -5.52 5.79
N LYS A 50 0.09 -6.44 5.28
CA LYS A 50 -1.12 -6.93 5.93
C LYS A 50 -1.27 -8.43 5.73
N ASP A 51 -2.23 -9.01 6.44
CA ASP A 51 -2.51 -10.45 6.38
C ASP A 51 -1.25 -11.30 6.69
N MET A 52 -0.42 -10.84 7.62
CA MET A 52 0.89 -11.46 7.93
C MET A 52 0.79 -12.88 8.48
N ASN A 53 -0.38 -13.28 8.97
CA ASN A 53 -0.67 -14.64 9.43
C ASN A 53 -1.16 -15.56 8.30
N SER A 54 -1.44 -15.02 7.11
CA SER A 54 -1.77 -15.78 5.90
C SER A 54 -0.52 -16.49 5.37
N GLU A 55 -0.73 -17.57 4.60
CA GLU A 55 0.31 -18.19 3.76
C GLU A 55 0.86 -17.19 2.75
N PHE A 56 -0.03 -16.37 2.18
CA PHE A 56 0.30 -15.32 1.21
C PHE A 56 -0.03 -13.94 1.82
N PRO A 57 0.95 -13.25 2.45
CA PRO A 57 0.79 -11.89 2.93
C PRO A 57 0.44 -10.93 1.80
N SER A 58 -0.20 -9.81 2.12
CA SER A 58 -0.65 -8.81 1.17
C SER A 58 -0.10 -7.43 1.54
N ALA A 59 -0.30 -6.42 0.69
CA ALA A 59 0.11 -5.05 0.97
C ALA A 59 -0.94 -4.02 0.56
N ASN A 60 -1.02 -2.93 1.32
CA ASN A 60 -1.64 -1.68 0.88
C ASN A 60 -0.52 -0.70 0.54
N ILE A 61 -0.67 0.03 -0.56
CA ILE A 61 0.28 1.05 -0.99
C ILE A 61 -0.51 2.34 -1.23
N ASP A 62 -0.32 3.34 -0.37
CA ASP A 62 -0.85 4.67 -0.60
C ASP A 62 0.21 5.52 -1.32
N PHE A 63 -0.12 6.04 -2.50
CA PHE A 63 0.67 7.03 -3.25
C PHE A 63 0.05 8.40 -3.00
N ILE A 64 0.75 9.24 -2.25
CA ILE A 64 0.21 10.52 -1.78
C ILE A 64 1.11 11.67 -2.24
N ASP A 65 0.51 12.71 -2.81
CA ASP A 65 1.12 14.02 -3.00
C ASP A 65 0.06 15.12 -2.88
N TYR A 66 0.01 15.77 -1.72
CA TYR A 66 -0.89 16.88 -1.42
C TYR A 66 -0.22 18.23 -1.55
N THR A 67 1.02 18.27 -2.08
CA THR A 67 1.71 19.52 -2.35
C THR A 67 0.94 20.37 -3.36
N HIS A 68 1.28 21.65 -3.41
CA HIS A 68 0.77 22.55 -4.45
C HIS A 68 1.37 22.17 -5.81
N ARG A 69 0.77 21.17 -6.46
CA ARG A 69 1.17 20.70 -7.77
C ARG A 69 0.78 21.72 -8.83
N LYS A 70 1.73 22.05 -9.70
CA LYS A 70 1.53 22.93 -10.84
C LYS A 70 2.00 22.24 -12.11
N ASP A 71 1.30 22.50 -13.22
CA ASP A 71 1.82 22.12 -14.53
C ASP A 71 2.97 23.03 -14.96
N SER A 72 3.56 22.73 -16.12
CA SER A 72 4.73 23.46 -16.65
C SER A 72 4.46 24.93 -16.97
N VAL A 73 3.19 25.36 -17.05
CA VAL A 73 2.79 26.75 -17.30
C VAL A 73 2.19 27.42 -16.07
N GLY A 74 2.17 26.74 -14.93
CA GLY A 74 1.81 27.28 -13.63
C GLY A 74 0.34 27.12 -13.22
N ASN A 75 -0.47 26.37 -13.99
CA ASN A 75 -1.84 26.04 -13.59
C ASN A 75 -1.83 25.06 -12.42
N ASN A 76 -2.81 25.19 -11.51
CA ASN A 76 -2.95 24.24 -10.42
C ASN A 76 -3.45 22.89 -10.93
N VAL A 77 -2.84 21.82 -10.46
CA VAL A 77 -3.24 20.44 -10.72
C VAL A 77 -3.79 19.84 -9.43
N GLY A 78 -4.72 18.88 -9.57
CA GLY A 78 -5.22 18.11 -8.44
C GLY A 78 -4.09 17.42 -7.67
N ARG A 79 -4.38 17.11 -6.40
CA ARG A 79 -3.51 16.28 -5.56
C ARG A 79 -3.40 14.85 -6.11
N LEU A 80 -2.50 14.07 -5.53
CA LEU A 80 -2.45 12.63 -5.72
C LEU A 80 -2.83 11.93 -4.41
N ASP A 81 -3.86 11.08 -4.46
CA ASP A 81 -4.32 10.23 -3.35
C ASP A 81 -4.79 8.89 -3.93
N VAL A 82 -3.83 8.02 -4.27
CA VAL A 82 -4.12 6.72 -4.90
C VAL A 82 -3.83 5.61 -3.91
N LEU A 83 -4.81 4.70 -3.76
CA LEU A 83 -4.66 3.49 -2.97
C LEU A 83 -4.62 2.28 -3.88
N VAL A 84 -3.50 1.55 -3.80
CA VAL A 84 -3.31 0.27 -4.44
C VAL A 84 -3.34 -0.83 -3.40
N TYR A 85 -4.12 -1.87 -3.68
CA TYR A 85 -4.13 -3.10 -2.91
C TYR A 85 -3.41 -4.17 -3.71
N LEU A 86 -2.39 -4.78 -3.10
CA LEU A 86 -1.77 -5.99 -3.62
C LEU A 86 -2.24 -7.16 -2.75
N ASN A 87 -3.22 -7.90 -3.25
CA ASN A 87 -3.91 -8.95 -2.49
C ASN A 87 -3.57 -10.34 -3.02
N SER A 88 -3.68 -11.33 -2.13
CA SER A 88 -3.65 -12.74 -2.50
C SER A 88 -5.00 -13.19 -3.08
N TYR A 89 -4.92 -13.74 -4.29
CA TYR A 89 -5.97 -14.46 -5.03
C TYR A 89 -5.52 -15.88 -5.38
N HIS A 90 -4.56 -16.43 -4.64
CA HIS A 90 -4.02 -17.77 -4.88
C HIS A 90 -5.10 -18.86 -4.78
N ALA A 91 -6.02 -18.72 -3.82
CA ALA A 91 -7.13 -19.65 -3.62
C ALA A 91 -8.46 -18.86 -3.53
N PRO A 92 -9.04 -18.44 -4.67
CA PRO A 92 -10.29 -17.71 -4.66
C PRO A 92 -11.41 -18.59 -4.08
N TRP A 93 -12.39 -17.95 -3.44
CA TRP A 93 -13.54 -18.69 -2.92
C TRP A 93 -14.52 -19.04 -4.05
N GLU A 94 -15.19 -20.17 -3.88
CA GLU A 94 -16.35 -20.59 -4.67
C GLU A 94 -17.59 -20.67 -3.78
N TYR A 95 -18.77 -20.53 -4.40
CA TYR A 95 -20.02 -20.82 -3.72
C TYR A 95 -20.35 -22.30 -3.86
N VAL A 96 -20.47 -23.00 -2.74
CA VAL A 96 -20.90 -24.41 -2.67
C VAL A 96 -22.17 -24.52 -1.83
N ARG A 97 -23.00 -25.55 -2.08
CA ARG A 97 -24.16 -25.85 -1.23
C ARG A 97 -23.70 -26.54 0.05
N CYS A 98 -24.07 -25.99 1.21
CA CYS A 98 -23.83 -26.62 2.49
C CYS A 98 -24.67 -27.90 2.62
N PRO A 99 -24.06 -29.08 2.86
CA PRO A 99 -24.81 -30.34 2.93
C PRO A 99 -25.86 -30.39 4.04
N GLN A 100 -25.66 -29.64 5.12
CA GLN A 100 -26.51 -29.68 6.32
C GLN A 100 -27.70 -28.71 6.23
N THR A 101 -27.49 -27.53 5.65
CA THR A 101 -28.48 -26.43 5.65
C THR A 101 -29.04 -26.12 4.27
N ASN A 102 -28.49 -26.72 3.22
CA ASN A 102 -28.79 -26.45 1.82
C ASN A 102 -28.62 -24.96 1.42
N ASN A 103 -27.92 -24.14 2.20
CA ASN A 103 -27.62 -22.74 1.87
C ASN A 103 -26.34 -22.65 1.03
N TRP A 104 -26.20 -21.57 0.24
CA TRP A 104 -24.94 -21.25 -0.43
C TRP A 104 -23.94 -20.73 0.60
N VAL A 105 -22.77 -21.35 0.67
CA VAL A 105 -21.67 -20.95 1.54
C VAL A 105 -20.41 -20.72 0.71
N ARG A 106 -19.55 -19.80 1.16
CA ARG A 106 -18.24 -19.59 0.55
C ARG A 106 -17.27 -20.65 1.06
N LYS A 107 -16.57 -21.31 0.15
CA LYS A 107 -15.49 -22.24 0.45
C LYS A 107 -14.27 -21.83 -0.36
N GLN A 108 -13.08 -21.85 0.22
CA GLN A 108 -11.87 -21.65 -0.59
C GLN A 108 -11.72 -22.81 -1.58
N ASN A 109 -11.41 -22.48 -2.84
CA ASN A 109 -11.00 -23.47 -3.82
C ASN A 109 -9.69 -24.12 -3.34
N GLY A 110 -9.60 -25.45 -3.41
CA GLY A 110 -8.40 -26.19 -3.02
C GLY A 110 -7.25 -26.09 -4.03
N SER A 111 -7.51 -25.55 -5.22
CA SER A 111 -6.49 -25.32 -6.24
C SER A 111 -5.81 -23.97 -6.00
N VAL A 112 -4.53 -24.02 -5.62
CA VAL A 112 -3.71 -22.83 -5.34
C VAL A 112 -2.99 -22.40 -6.63
N ALA A 113 -3.18 -21.16 -7.06
CA ALA A 113 -2.50 -20.60 -8.22
C ALA A 113 -0.99 -20.45 -7.97
N PRO A 114 -0.15 -20.44 -9.03
CA PRO A 114 1.27 -20.13 -8.91
C PRO A 114 1.54 -18.79 -8.20
N ILE A 115 2.67 -18.69 -7.50
CA ILE A 115 2.99 -17.57 -6.61
C ILE A 115 2.91 -16.19 -7.30
N GLU A 116 3.40 -16.09 -8.54
CA GLU A 116 3.35 -14.84 -9.30
C GLU A 116 1.93 -14.50 -9.79
N GLU A 117 1.16 -15.50 -10.19
CA GLU A 117 -0.20 -15.32 -10.73
C GLU A 117 -1.21 -14.98 -9.63
N GLY A 118 -1.02 -15.56 -8.45
CA GLY A 118 -1.93 -15.41 -7.33
C GLY A 118 -1.92 -14.01 -6.72
N TYR A 119 -0.87 -13.22 -6.92
CA TYR A 119 -0.86 -11.82 -6.52
C TYR A 119 -1.54 -10.93 -7.57
N ARG A 120 -2.57 -10.19 -7.16
CA ARG A 120 -3.25 -9.23 -8.04
C ARG A 120 -3.31 -7.84 -7.45
N MET A 121 -3.11 -6.87 -8.33
CA MET A 121 -3.26 -5.45 -8.05
C MET A 121 -4.75 -5.05 -8.20
N CYS A 122 -5.31 -4.43 -7.18
CA CYS A 122 -6.55 -3.67 -7.27
C CYS A 122 -6.22 -2.19 -7.07
N TYR A 123 -6.73 -1.33 -7.93
CA TYR A 123 -6.52 0.11 -7.83
C TYR A 123 -7.85 0.80 -7.54
N GLY A 124 -7.84 1.77 -6.64
CA GLY A 124 -9.00 2.60 -6.31
C GLY A 124 -8.59 4.06 -6.22
N GLY A 125 -9.35 4.93 -6.89
CA GLY A 125 -9.17 6.38 -6.82
C GLY A 125 -10.49 7.06 -6.49
N GLN A 126 -10.43 8.15 -5.72
CA GLN A 126 -11.60 8.96 -5.42
C GLN A 126 -11.79 10.02 -6.52
N GLY A 127 -12.43 9.62 -7.64
CA GLY A 127 -12.82 10.53 -8.73
C GLY A 127 -11.68 11.04 -9.64
N ASP A 128 -11.99 12.07 -10.41
CA ASP A 128 -11.09 12.81 -11.32
C ASP A 128 -9.97 13.60 -10.61
N SER A 129 -9.94 13.54 -9.28
CA SER A 129 -9.06 14.34 -8.43
C SER A 129 -7.63 13.77 -8.31
N ASN A 130 -7.31 12.64 -8.94
CA ASN A 130 -5.99 12.00 -8.97
C ASN A 130 -5.29 12.20 -10.33
N SER A 131 -5.09 13.46 -10.71
CA SER A 131 -4.44 13.79 -11.98
C SER A 131 -2.97 13.37 -11.95
N MET A 132 -2.53 12.65 -12.97
CA MET A 132 -1.13 12.24 -13.11
C MET A 132 -0.72 12.18 -14.59
N LEU A 133 0.56 12.41 -14.85
CA LEU A 133 1.19 12.15 -16.12
C LEU A 133 1.34 10.64 -16.35
N PHE A 134 1.53 10.25 -17.61
CA PHE A 134 1.79 8.84 -17.94
C PHE A 134 3.05 8.31 -17.25
N ASP A 135 4.09 9.13 -17.12
CA ASP A 135 5.33 8.75 -16.45
C ASP A 135 5.12 8.51 -14.95
N GLU A 136 4.32 9.36 -14.28
CA GLU A 136 3.93 9.16 -12.87
C GLU A 136 3.12 7.88 -12.69
N PHE A 137 2.26 7.54 -13.66
CA PHE A 137 1.50 6.28 -13.63
C PHE A 137 2.41 5.06 -13.84
N GLN A 138 3.42 5.15 -14.71
CA GLN A 138 4.41 4.09 -14.90
C GLN A 138 5.24 3.86 -13.63
N GLU A 139 5.66 4.93 -12.96
CA GLU A 139 6.40 4.84 -11.69
C GLU A 139 5.56 4.14 -10.61
N LEU A 140 4.26 4.46 -10.52
CA LEU A 140 3.33 3.80 -9.61
C LEU A 140 3.27 2.27 -9.85
N ILE A 141 3.22 1.86 -11.13
CA ILE A 141 3.22 0.44 -11.51
C ILE A 141 4.55 -0.22 -11.12
N GLN A 142 5.70 0.41 -11.41
CA GLN A 142 7.02 -0.13 -11.09
C GLN A 142 7.23 -0.31 -9.58
N ILE A 143 6.80 0.67 -8.78
CA ILE A 143 6.86 0.59 -7.32
C ILE A 143 5.94 -0.53 -6.81
N THR A 144 4.73 -0.64 -7.36
CA THR A 144 3.80 -1.72 -7.00
C THR A 144 4.39 -3.10 -7.33
N GLU A 145 5.05 -3.23 -8.48
CA GLU A 145 5.74 -4.45 -8.87
C GLU A 145 6.94 -4.76 -7.95
N ALA A 146 7.72 -3.77 -7.56
CA ALA A 146 8.80 -3.97 -6.59
C ALA A 146 8.27 -4.49 -5.24
N VAL A 147 7.14 -3.96 -4.76
CA VAL A 147 6.48 -4.48 -3.56
C VAL A 147 5.99 -5.92 -3.77
N LYS A 148 5.42 -6.25 -4.94
CA LYS A 148 5.04 -7.62 -5.30
C LYS A 148 6.23 -8.56 -5.27
N ASN A 149 7.34 -8.19 -5.91
CA ASN A 149 8.54 -9.01 -5.95
C ASN A 149 9.11 -9.20 -4.54
N PHE A 150 9.08 -8.18 -3.67
CA PHE A 150 9.45 -8.36 -2.27
C PHE A 150 8.56 -9.39 -1.55
N LEU A 151 7.25 -9.40 -1.79
CA LEU A 151 6.36 -10.42 -1.21
C LEU A 151 6.72 -11.83 -1.71
N VAL A 152 6.90 -11.98 -3.02
CA VAL A 152 7.11 -13.26 -3.70
C VAL A 152 8.49 -13.84 -3.41
N GLU A 153 9.53 -13.03 -3.55
CA GLU A 153 10.92 -13.48 -3.54
C GLU A 153 11.50 -13.48 -2.14
N VAL A 154 11.04 -12.59 -1.25
CA VAL A 154 11.61 -12.47 0.10
C VAL A 154 10.63 -12.96 1.14
N LEU A 155 9.46 -12.33 1.25
CA LEU A 155 8.60 -12.53 2.42
C LEU A 155 7.95 -13.92 2.49
N VAL A 156 7.48 -14.46 1.36
CA VAL A 156 6.87 -15.79 1.31
C VAL A 156 7.92 -16.87 1.62
N PRO A 157 9.10 -16.92 0.96
CA PRO A 157 10.10 -17.94 1.29
C PRO A 157 10.61 -17.82 2.73
N VAL A 158 10.76 -16.59 3.27
CA VAL A 158 11.04 -16.34 4.70
C VAL A 158 10.00 -17.04 5.58
N LYS A 159 8.71 -16.87 5.28
CA LYS A 159 7.62 -17.48 6.06
C LYS A 159 7.57 -19.01 5.92
N ASN A 160 8.00 -19.53 4.79
CA ASN A 160 8.10 -20.97 4.54
C ASN A 160 9.35 -21.60 5.17
N GLY A 161 10.24 -20.81 5.76
CA GLY A 161 11.50 -21.28 6.32
C GLY A 161 12.51 -21.69 5.25
N GLU A 162 12.38 -21.14 4.04
CA GLU A 162 13.28 -21.43 2.91
C GLU A 162 14.60 -20.65 3.00
N TYR A 163 14.68 -19.65 3.88
CA TYR A 163 15.91 -18.91 4.17
C TYR A 163 16.56 -19.35 5.47
N ASP A 164 17.89 -19.51 5.43
CA ASP A 164 18.71 -19.42 6.63
C ASP A 164 18.92 -17.95 6.96
N TYR A 165 18.24 -17.46 7.99
CA TYR A 165 18.36 -16.07 8.46
C TYR A 165 19.77 -15.67 8.88
N SER A 166 20.67 -16.64 9.11
CA SER A 166 22.08 -16.35 9.36
C SER A 166 22.82 -15.82 8.12
N GLU A 167 22.32 -16.08 6.90
CA GLU A 167 22.88 -15.57 5.65
C GLU A 167 22.38 -14.16 5.30
N LEU A 168 21.20 -13.75 5.80
CA LEU A 168 20.61 -12.43 5.56
C LEU A 168 21.21 -11.31 6.43
N MET A 169 21.91 -11.66 7.50
CA MET A 169 22.49 -10.71 8.47
C MET A 169 23.95 -10.32 8.15
N VAL A 170 24.48 -10.72 6.98
CA VAL A 170 25.89 -10.52 6.57
C VAL A 170 26.05 -9.38 5.55
N ALA A 171 25.00 -8.58 5.28
CA ALA A 171 25.04 -7.46 4.33
C ALA A 171 25.05 -6.10 5.04
#